data_AF-A0A511N6C6-F1
#
_entry.id   AF-A0A511N6C6-F1
#
_cell.length_a   1.000
_cell.length_b   1.000
_cell.length_c   1.000
_cell.angle_alpha   90.00
_cell.angle_beta   90.00
_cell.angle_gamma   90.00
#
_symmetry.space_group_name_H-M   'P 1'
#
loop_
_entity.id
_entity.type
_entity.pdbx_description
1 polymer ?
#
loop_
_entity_poly.entity_id
_entity_poly.type
_entity_poly.pdbx_seq_one_letter_code
_entity_poly.pdbx_strand_id
1 'polypeptide(L)'
;MCWQKHSSLRASLSILNAGISGNRILHDNPEWFGRRAKVRMDWDVLEQRGVSHVIWLEGINDLMHPGAFAPVSETVTAQQIIGAFTEGIARFHQHGIQVALGTILPFKGWVAYSEEAENKRQQINHWIRTSGVPDHVLDFDRMVQDPSDPQKVLEVYDIGDHLHPNNRGFLKMAEGIDLGFFTQVAADLA
;
A
#
# COMPACT_ATOMS: atom_id res chain seq x y z
N MET A 1 46.06 -21.64 -11.54
CA MET A 1 45.22 -20.76 -12.40
C MET A 1 43.91 -21.49 -12.63
N CYS A 2 42.70 -21.01 -12.35
CA CYS A 2 42.17 -19.78 -11.78
C CYS A 2 40.84 -20.18 -11.11
N TRP A 3 40.56 -19.65 -9.93
CA TRP A 3 39.26 -19.75 -9.27
C TRP A 3 38.29 -18.73 -9.86
N GLN A 4 37.01 -19.11 -10.01
CA GLN A 4 35.82 -18.36 -9.56
C GLN A 4 34.61 -18.77 -10.41
N LYS A 5 33.81 -19.72 -9.89
CA LYS A 5 32.37 -19.71 -10.19
C LYS A 5 31.79 -18.61 -9.33
N HIS A 6 31.47 -17.46 -9.94
CA HIS A 6 30.58 -16.48 -9.32
C HIS A 6 29.18 -17.10 -9.26
N SER A 7 28.91 -17.91 -8.24
CA SER A 7 27.53 -18.26 -7.86
C SER A 7 26.94 -17.08 -7.12
N SER A 8 26.52 -16.03 -7.85
CA SER A 8 25.49 -15.16 -7.29
C SER A 8 24.18 -15.96 -7.37
N LEU A 9 23.85 -16.68 -6.30
CA LEU A 9 22.47 -17.10 -6.06
C LEU A 9 21.64 -15.81 -6.01
N ARG A 10 21.10 -15.37 -7.15
CA ARG A 10 19.98 -14.43 -7.14
C ARG A 10 18.87 -15.20 -6.44
N ALA A 11 18.56 -14.81 -5.21
CA ALA A 11 17.36 -15.30 -4.55
C ALA A 11 16.19 -15.13 -5.54
N SER A 12 15.54 -16.24 -5.89
CA SER A 12 14.41 -16.21 -6.80
C SER A 12 13.21 -15.68 -6.02
N LEU A 13 12.97 -14.37 -6.10
CA LEU A 13 11.81 -13.75 -5.48
C LEU A 13 10.54 -14.19 -6.23
N SER A 14 9.54 -14.63 -5.48
CA SER A 14 8.19 -14.87 -5.99
C SER A 14 7.27 -13.77 -5.49
N ILE A 15 6.36 -13.31 -6.33
CA ILE A 15 5.43 -12.22 -6.04
C ILE A 15 4.01 -12.76 -6.08
N LEU A 16 3.25 -12.53 -5.00
CA LEU A 16 1.82 -12.78 -4.92
C LEU A 16 1.09 -11.44 -4.92
N ASN A 17 0.06 -11.31 -5.74
CA ASN A 17 -0.83 -10.14 -5.71
C ASN A 17 -2.11 -10.50 -4.95
N ALA A 18 -2.32 -9.86 -3.80
CA ALA A 18 -3.53 -9.98 -2.96
C ALA A 18 -4.45 -8.75 -3.06
N GLY A 19 -4.26 -7.89 -4.08
CA GLY A 19 -5.07 -6.72 -4.31
C GLY A 19 -6.49 -7.07 -4.76
N ILE A 20 -7.49 -6.37 -4.21
CA ILE A 20 -8.88 -6.45 -4.66
C ILE A 20 -9.41 -5.04 -4.87
N SER A 21 -10.05 -4.80 -6.01
CA SER A 21 -10.69 -3.53 -6.34
C SER A 21 -11.64 -3.08 -5.23
N GLY A 22 -11.57 -1.80 -4.86
CA GLY A 22 -12.45 -1.21 -3.86
C GLY A 22 -12.26 -1.73 -2.43
N ASN A 23 -11.24 -2.55 -2.14
CA ASN A 23 -11.07 -3.07 -0.79
C ASN A 23 -10.78 -1.97 0.22
N ARG A 24 -11.29 -2.19 1.43
CA ARG A 24 -11.19 -1.28 2.56
C ARG A 24 -10.53 -1.99 3.73
N ILE A 25 -9.88 -1.23 4.59
CA ILE A 25 -9.19 -1.77 5.76
C ILE A 25 -10.19 -2.11 6.87
N LEU A 26 -11.18 -1.24 7.08
CA LEU A 26 -12.03 -1.28 8.28
C LEU A 26 -13.44 -1.86 8.06
N HIS A 27 -13.94 -1.87 6.83
CA HIS A 27 -15.32 -2.24 6.55
C HIS A 27 -15.45 -3.22 5.38
N ASP A 28 -16.25 -4.27 5.58
CA ASP A 28 -16.55 -5.23 4.52
C ASP A 28 -17.44 -4.59 3.44
N ASN A 29 -17.36 -5.11 2.21
CA ASN A 29 -18.38 -4.92 1.19
C ASN A 29 -18.40 -6.20 0.33
N PRO A 30 -18.92 -7.32 0.87
CA PRO A 30 -18.79 -8.63 0.24
C PRO A 30 -19.54 -8.74 -1.09
N GLU A 31 -20.50 -7.86 -1.35
CA GLU A 31 -21.27 -7.82 -2.58
C GLU A 31 -20.42 -7.33 -3.77
N TRP A 32 -19.48 -6.40 -3.56
CA TRP A 32 -18.74 -5.76 -4.65
C TRP A 32 -17.21 -5.77 -4.48
N PHE A 33 -16.72 -5.60 -3.25
CA PHE A 33 -15.29 -5.31 -2.97
C PHE A 33 -14.66 -6.26 -1.94
N GLY A 34 -15.40 -7.30 -1.54
CA GLY A 34 -14.96 -8.36 -0.65
C GLY A 34 -14.90 -7.96 0.83
N ARG A 35 -14.32 -8.86 1.64
CA ARG A 35 -14.08 -8.64 3.07
C ARG A 35 -12.91 -7.67 3.27
N ARG A 36 -12.91 -6.91 4.35
CA ARG A 36 -11.91 -5.91 4.69
C ARG A 36 -10.51 -6.50 4.91
N ALA A 37 -9.47 -5.70 4.69
CA ALA A 37 -8.06 -6.09 4.80
C ALA A 37 -7.72 -6.83 6.09
N LYS A 38 -8.19 -6.31 7.24
CA LYS A 38 -7.94 -6.90 8.56
C LYS A 38 -8.42 -8.34 8.71
N VAL A 39 -9.43 -8.73 7.94
CA VAL A 39 -10.00 -10.07 7.97
C VAL A 39 -9.31 -10.99 6.97
N ARG A 40 -8.94 -10.46 5.80
CA ARG A 40 -8.29 -11.24 4.74
C ARG A 40 -6.79 -11.42 4.92
N MET A 41 -6.12 -10.59 5.73
CA MET A 41 -4.67 -10.71 5.88
C MET A 41 -4.23 -12.11 6.34
N ASP A 42 -5.08 -12.83 7.06
CA ASP A 42 -4.83 -14.19 7.52
C ASP A 42 -4.61 -15.13 6.32
N TRP A 43 -5.61 -15.28 5.47
CA TRP A 43 -5.53 -16.20 4.33
C TRP A 43 -4.72 -15.65 3.15
N ASP A 44 -4.56 -14.33 3.00
CA ASP A 44 -3.94 -13.71 1.81
C ASP A 44 -2.43 -13.55 2.00
N VAL A 45 -1.97 -13.52 3.26
CA VAL A 45 -0.59 -13.21 3.60
C VAL A 45 -0.07 -14.13 4.71
N LEU A 46 -0.70 -14.16 5.89
CA LEU A 46 -0.12 -14.83 7.07
C LEU A 46 -0.05 -16.36 6.93
N GLU A 47 -1.05 -16.97 6.27
CA GLU A 47 -1.11 -18.41 6.03
C GLU A 47 -0.35 -18.83 4.75
N GLN A 48 0.11 -17.86 3.96
CA GLN A 48 0.84 -18.14 2.72
C GLN A 48 2.28 -18.57 3.03
N ARG A 49 2.69 -19.71 2.46
CA ARG A 49 4.02 -20.26 2.71
C ARG A 49 5.11 -19.41 2.05
N GLY A 50 6.15 -19.11 2.82
CA GLY A 50 7.34 -18.42 2.31
C GLY A 50 7.18 -16.92 2.12
N VAL A 51 6.05 -16.33 2.54
CA VAL A 51 5.91 -14.87 2.61
C VAL A 51 6.82 -14.37 3.73
N SER A 52 7.73 -13.47 3.36
CA SER A 52 8.67 -12.80 4.27
C SER A 52 8.50 -11.29 4.30
N HIS A 53 7.86 -10.72 3.28
CA HIS A 53 7.61 -9.29 3.16
C HIS A 53 6.22 -9.04 2.59
N VAL A 54 5.63 -7.90 2.94
CA VAL A 54 4.42 -7.38 2.33
C VAL A 54 4.63 -5.92 1.92
N ILE A 55 4.16 -5.57 0.72
CA ILE A 55 3.89 -4.18 0.35
C ILE A 55 2.41 -3.94 0.62
N TRP A 56 2.09 -3.07 1.57
CA TRP A 56 0.71 -2.70 1.88
C TRP A 56 0.43 -1.30 1.33
N LEU A 57 -0.45 -1.21 0.33
CA LEU A 57 -0.95 0.06 -0.20
C LEU A 57 -2.47 -0.01 -0.22
N GLU A 58 -3.11 0.69 0.72
CA GLU A 58 -4.56 0.66 0.88
C GLU A 58 -5.05 1.91 1.64
N GLY A 59 -6.36 2.08 1.78
CA GLY A 59 -6.98 3.11 2.62
C GLY A 59 -7.75 4.17 1.83
N ILE A 60 -7.47 4.37 0.53
CA ILE A 60 -8.18 5.36 -0.29
C ILE A 60 -9.70 5.10 -0.30
N ASN A 61 -10.10 3.83 -0.40
CA ASN A 61 -11.51 3.43 -0.43
C ASN A 61 -12.21 3.67 0.92
N ASP A 62 -11.50 3.51 2.05
CA ASP A 62 -12.06 3.85 3.36
C ASP A 62 -12.39 5.35 3.45
N LEU A 63 -11.63 6.20 2.76
CA LEU A 63 -11.83 7.65 2.75
C LEU A 63 -12.94 8.09 1.79
N MET A 64 -13.09 7.43 0.64
CA MET A 64 -13.98 7.90 -0.43
C MET A 64 -15.27 7.08 -0.62
N HIS A 65 -15.36 5.85 -0.11
CA HIS A 65 -16.58 5.05 -0.25
C HIS A 65 -17.76 5.57 0.58
N PRO A 66 -17.61 5.94 1.87
CA PRO A 66 -18.75 6.39 2.67
C PRO A 66 -19.44 7.60 2.03
N GLY A 67 -20.74 7.46 1.73
CA GLY A 67 -21.55 8.48 1.03
C GLY A 67 -21.54 8.40 -0.50
N ALA A 68 -20.67 7.60 -1.10
CA ALA A 68 -20.62 7.39 -2.56
C ALA A 68 -20.93 5.94 -2.96
N PHE A 69 -20.19 4.99 -2.37
CA PHE A 69 -20.25 3.55 -2.67
C PHE A 69 -20.54 2.69 -1.42
N ALA A 70 -20.70 3.33 -0.27
CA ALA A 70 -21.01 2.71 1.02
C ALA A 70 -21.85 3.66 1.88
N PRO A 71 -22.54 3.18 2.93
CA PRO A 71 -23.29 4.03 3.84
C PRO A 71 -22.41 5.09 4.53
N VAL A 72 -22.94 6.31 4.70
CA VAL A 72 -22.27 7.40 5.43
C VAL A 72 -21.89 7.00 6.86
N SER A 73 -22.65 6.09 7.48
CA SER A 73 -22.36 5.56 8.82
C SER A 73 -21.03 4.81 8.93
N GLU A 74 -20.42 4.44 7.81
CA GLU A 74 -19.11 3.78 7.73
C GLU A 74 -17.96 4.79 7.53
N THR A 75 -18.22 6.09 7.72
CA THR A 75 -17.17 7.12 7.69
C THR A 75 -16.17 6.87 8.80
N VAL A 76 -14.88 6.91 8.43
CA VAL A 76 -13.76 6.71 9.36
C VAL A 76 -12.95 7.98 9.58
N THR A 77 -12.24 8.03 10.70
CA THR A 77 -11.23 9.04 10.99
C THR A 77 -9.85 8.60 10.50
N ALA A 78 -8.94 9.55 10.30
CA ALA A 78 -7.54 9.24 10.01
C ALA A 78 -6.91 8.34 11.10
N GLN A 79 -7.25 8.58 12.36
CA GLN A 79 -6.73 7.83 13.50
C GLN A 79 -7.21 6.37 13.50
N GLN A 80 -8.43 6.09 13.03
CA GLN A 80 -8.91 4.71 12.90
C GLN A 80 -8.11 3.94 11.82
N ILE A 81 -7.79 4.58 10.70
CA ILE A 81 -6.96 3.97 9.65
C ILE A 81 -5.51 3.78 10.13
N ILE A 82 -4.93 4.78 10.79
CA ILE A 82 -3.60 4.69 11.41
C ILE A 82 -3.55 3.54 12.44
N GLY A 83 -4.58 3.42 13.29
CA GLY A 83 -4.69 2.33 14.24
C GLY A 83 -4.74 0.97 13.57
N ALA A 84 -5.51 0.85 12.48
CA ALA A 84 -5.59 -0.38 11.71
C ALA A 84 -4.27 -0.77 11.03
N PHE A 85 -3.53 0.19 10.48
CA PHE A 85 -2.17 -0.06 9.98
C PHE A 85 -1.23 -0.51 11.09
N THR A 86 -1.24 0.19 12.23
CA THR A 86 -0.39 -0.15 13.39
C THR A 86 -0.66 -1.58 13.87
N GLU A 87 -1.93 -1.94 14.05
CA GLU A 87 -2.32 -3.28 14.46
C GLU A 87 -1.94 -4.34 13.42
N GLY A 88 -2.17 -4.07 12.13
CA GLY A 88 -1.83 -4.99 11.05
C GLY A 88 -0.33 -5.23 10.91
N ILE A 89 0.47 -4.16 11.01
CA ILE A 89 1.94 -4.24 11.01
C ILE A 89 2.42 -5.11 12.17
N ALA A 90 1.89 -4.89 13.38
CA ALA A 90 2.23 -5.72 14.53
C ALA A 90 1.88 -7.21 14.32
N ARG A 91 0.76 -7.51 13.64
CA ARG A 91 0.40 -8.89 13.28
C ARG A 91 1.35 -9.50 12.26
N PHE A 92 1.80 -8.74 11.25
CA PHE A 92 2.82 -9.20 10.31
C PHE A 92 4.14 -9.49 11.03
N HIS A 93 4.59 -8.61 11.92
CA HIS A 93 5.80 -8.81 12.72
C HIS A 93 5.74 -10.04 13.62
N GLN A 94 4.58 -10.36 14.20
CA GLN A 94 4.38 -11.60 14.97
C GLN A 94 4.59 -12.87 14.13
N HIS A 95 4.50 -12.78 12.80
CA HIS A 95 4.75 -13.88 11.87
C HIS A 95 6.11 -13.76 11.16
N GLY A 96 6.97 -12.84 11.60
CA GLY A 96 8.29 -12.61 11.00
C GLY A 96 8.23 -11.97 9.60
N ILE A 97 7.12 -11.30 9.26
CA ILE A 97 6.92 -10.64 7.97
C ILE A 97 7.25 -9.15 8.11
N GLN A 98 8.13 -8.63 7.26
CA GLN A 98 8.46 -7.22 7.20
C GLN A 98 7.46 -6.45 6.31
N VAL A 99 7.20 -5.18 6.63
CA VAL A 99 6.17 -4.36 5.99
C VAL A 99 6.78 -3.12 5.34
N ALA A 100 6.63 -3.03 4.02
CA ALA A 100 6.74 -1.78 3.30
C ALA A 100 5.35 -1.15 3.17
N LEU A 101 5.12 0.01 3.81
CA LEU A 101 3.83 0.70 3.74
C LEU A 101 3.88 1.82 2.70
N GLY A 102 2.93 1.77 1.75
CA GLY A 102 2.76 2.76 0.70
C GLY A 102 1.92 3.95 1.16
N THR A 103 2.35 5.17 0.86
CA THR A 103 1.50 6.35 1.05
C THR A 103 0.29 6.31 0.11
N ILE A 104 -0.87 6.75 0.60
CA ILE A 104 -2.12 6.80 -0.15
C ILE A 104 -1.99 7.84 -1.27
N LEU A 105 -2.27 7.44 -2.51
CA LEU A 105 -2.11 8.30 -3.68
C LEU A 105 -3.06 9.52 -3.67
N PRO A 106 -2.67 10.61 -4.36
CA PRO A 106 -3.57 11.73 -4.61
C PRO A 106 -4.75 11.29 -5.49
N PHE A 107 -5.90 11.97 -5.35
CA PHE A 107 -7.13 11.59 -6.08
C PHE A 107 -8.08 12.77 -6.40
N LYS A 108 -7.58 14.00 -6.35
CA LYS A 108 -8.38 15.18 -6.70
C LYS A 108 -8.78 15.15 -8.16
N GLY A 109 -10.08 15.33 -8.40
CA GLY A 109 -10.70 15.17 -9.71
C GLY A 109 -11.56 13.92 -9.81
N TRP A 110 -11.35 12.92 -8.94
CA TRP A 110 -12.22 11.77 -8.85
C TRP A 110 -13.62 12.15 -8.32
N VAL A 111 -14.65 11.42 -8.75
CA VAL A 111 -16.06 11.72 -8.42
C VAL A 111 -16.34 11.73 -6.92
N ALA A 112 -15.62 10.94 -6.13
CA ALA A 112 -15.77 10.85 -4.68
C ALA A 112 -14.71 11.67 -3.91
N TYR A 113 -14.01 12.58 -4.57
CA TYR A 113 -13.09 13.51 -3.90
C TYR A 113 -13.84 14.47 -2.98
N SER A 114 -13.26 14.72 -1.80
CA SER A 114 -13.66 15.81 -0.92
C SER A 114 -12.46 16.35 -0.16
N GLU A 115 -12.50 17.62 0.22
CA GLU A 115 -11.48 18.24 1.07
C GLU A 115 -11.37 17.53 2.43
N GLU A 116 -12.46 16.96 2.95
CA GLU A 116 -12.43 16.18 4.19
C GLU A 116 -11.61 14.89 4.01
N ALA A 117 -11.85 14.15 2.94
CA ALA A 117 -11.11 12.93 2.63
C ALA A 117 -9.63 13.24 2.35
N GLU A 118 -9.32 14.33 1.66
CA GLU A 118 -7.94 14.79 1.44
C GLU A 118 -7.23 15.16 2.74
N ASN A 119 -7.90 15.86 3.65
CA ASN A 119 -7.35 16.19 4.97
C ASN A 119 -7.04 14.93 5.80
N LYS A 120 -7.88 13.89 5.71
CA LYS A 120 -7.59 12.59 6.34
C LYS A 120 -6.42 11.89 5.66
N ARG A 121 -6.37 11.89 4.33
CA ARG A 121 -5.27 11.32 3.54
C ARG A 121 -3.92 11.92 3.91
N GLN A 122 -3.85 13.25 4.03
CA GLN A 122 -2.63 13.96 4.43
C GLN A 122 -2.17 13.58 5.85
N GLN A 123 -3.10 13.48 6.81
CA GLN A 123 -2.78 13.00 8.17
C GLN A 123 -2.22 11.59 8.17
N ILE A 124 -2.85 10.67 7.42
CA ILE A 124 -2.40 9.29 7.29
C ILE A 124 -1.01 9.25 6.64
N ASN A 125 -0.84 9.91 5.49
CA ASN A 125 0.45 9.91 4.78
C ASN A 125 1.56 10.59 5.57
N HIS A 126 1.24 11.62 6.36
CA HIS A 126 2.21 12.20 7.29
C HIS A 126 2.67 11.15 8.31
N TRP A 127 1.72 10.45 8.96
CA TRP A 127 2.04 9.38 9.90
C TRP A 127 2.85 8.25 9.27
N ILE A 128 2.50 7.81 8.04
CA ILE A 128 3.25 6.78 7.31
C ILE A 128 4.73 7.19 7.18
N ARG A 129 4.98 8.45 6.82
CA ARG A 129 6.34 8.96 6.60
C ARG A 129 7.15 9.18 7.87
N THR A 130 6.52 9.49 9.00
CA THR A 130 7.23 10.01 10.19
C THR A 130 7.17 9.12 11.42
N SER A 131 6.24 8.17 11.47
CA SER A 131 6.00 7.35 12.67
C SER A 131 7.12 6.36 13.00
N GLY A 132 7.84 5.89 11.98
CA GLY A 132 8.79 4.78 12.12
C GLY A 132 8.14 3.43 12.44
N VAL A 133 6.82 3.31 12.26
CA VAL A 133 6.09 2.05 12.52
C VAL A 133 6.28 1.02 11.39
N PRO A 134 6.22 1.38 10.09
CA PRO A 134 6.58 0.47 9.01
C PRO A 134 8.10 0.22 8.94
N ASP A 135 8.52 -0.97 8.50
CA ASP A 135 9.95 -1.28 8.27
C ASP A 135 10.52 -0.49 7.09
N HIS A 136 9.66 -0.19 6.11
CA HIS A 136 10.01 0.62 4.94
C HIS A 136 8.83 1.49 4.51
N VAL A 137 9.12 2.69 3.99
CA VAL A 137 8.09 3.61 3.48
C VAL A 137 8.26 3.74 1.97
N LEU A 138 7.19 3.45 1.23
CA LEU A 138 7.11 3.69 -0.20
C LEU A 138 6.27 4.95 -0.44
N ASP A 139 6.93 6.09 -0.67
CA ASP A 139 6.26 7.39 -0.79
C ASP A 139 5.62 7.60 -2.17
N PHE A 140 4.70 6.70 -2.54
CA PHE A 140 4.00 6.69 -3.83
C PHE A 140 3.22 7.97 -4.11
N ASP A 141 2.62 8.58 -3.08
CA ASP A 141 1.99 9.90 -3.15
C ASP A 141 2.91 10.92 -3.83
N ARG A 142 4.13 11.11 -3.30
CA ARG A 142 5.10 12.05 -3.90
C ARG A 142 5.62 11.63 -5.26
N MET A 143 5.63 10.34 -5.56
CA MET A 143 6.13 9.83 -6.84
C MET A 143 5.19 10.13 -8.00
N VAL A 144 3.88 10.11 -7.75
CA VAL A 144 2.87 10.26 -8.81
C VAL A 144 2.14 11.59 -8.80
N GLN A 145 2.26 12.39 -7.73
CA GLN A 145 1.56 13.67 -7.63
C GLN A 145 1.99 14.66 -8.72
N ASP A 146 1.05 15.51 -9.12
CA ASP A 146 1.33 16.68 -9.96
C ASP A 146 2.11 17.73 -9.14
N PRO A 147 3.29 18.19 -9.57
CA PRO A 147 4.06 19.19 -8.84
C PRO A 147 3.37 20.57 -8.78
N SER A 148 2.41 20.84 -9.66
CA SER A 148 1.62 22.08 -9.67
C SER A 148 0.35 22.00 -8.81
N ASP A 149 -0.19 20.80 -8.58
CA ASP A 149 -1.29 20.53 -7.66
C ASP A 149 -1.09 19.15 -7.00
N PRO A 150 -0.37 19.09 -5.86
CA PRO A 150 0.00 17.82 -5.21
C PRO A 150 -1.17 16.92 -4.76
N GLN A 151 -2.40 17.40 -4.85
CA GLN A 151 -3.60 16.61 -4.57
C GLN A 151 -4.07 15.79 -5.79
N LYS A 152 -3.47 15.98 -6.97
CA LYS A 152 -3.78 15.27 -8.22
C LYS A 152 -2.70 14.26 -8.58
N VAL A 153 -3.10 13.18 -9.25
CA VAL A 153 -2.16 12.36 -10.02
C VAL A 153 -1.69 13.17 -11.22
N LEU A 154 -0.39 13.19 -11.49
CA LEU A 154 0.16 13.85 -12.66
C LEU A 154 -0.40 13.20 -13.93
N GLU A 155 -0.85 14.01 -14.89
CA GLU A 155 -1.57 13.57 -16.09
C GLU A 155 -0.86 12.43 -16.85
N VAL A 156 0.47 12.46 -16.96
CA VAL A 156 1.24 11.41 -17.64
C VAL A 156 1.17 10.04 -16.94
N TYR A 157 0.80 10.02 -15.65
CA TYR A 157 0.63 8.82 -14.82
C TYR A 157 -0.83 8.45 -14.61
N ASP A 158 -1.79 9.28 -15.01
CA ASP A 158 -3.23 9.07 -14.81
C ASP A 158 -3.84 8.28 -15.99
N ILE A 159 -4.80 7.39 -15.74
CA ILE A 159 -5.59 6.78 -16.82
C ILE A 159 -6.65 7.75 -17.39
N GLY A 160 -6.82 8.91 -16.75
CA GLY A 160 -7.80 9.94 -17.07
C GLY A 160 -8.98 9.96 -16.09
N ASP A 161 -8.92 9.17 -15.01
CA ASP A 161 -9.96 9.12 -13.99
C ASP A 161 -9.57 9.84 -12.71
N HIS A 162 -8.32 10.30 -12.60
CA HIS A 162 -7.81 11.02 -11.45
C HIS A 162 -7.72 10.19 -10.16
N LEU A 163 -7.70 8.86 -10.28
CA LEU A 163 -7.58 7.94 -9.15
C LEU A 163 -6.56 6.84 -9.42
N HIS A 164 -6.62 6.20 -10.59
CA HIS A 164 -5.82 5.04 -10.91
C HIS A 164 -4.61 5.41 -11.76
N PRO A 165 -3.40 4.95 -11.37
CA PRO A 165 -2.24 5.05 -12.23
C PRO A 165 -2.42 4.25 -13.53
N ASN A 166 -1.93 4.80 -14.64
CA ASN A 166 -1.72 4.07 -15.88
C ASN A 166 -0.41 3.27 -15.83
N ASN A 167 -0.04 2.59 -16.92
CA ASN A 167 1.19 1.80 -16.99
C ASN A 167 2.47 2.60 -16.66
N ARG A 168 2.53 3.89 -17.06
CA ARG A 168 3.67 4.77 -16.74
C ARG A 168 3.68 5.15 -15.27
N GLY A 169 2.50 5.36 -14.68
CA GLY A 169 2.35 5.60 -13.24
C GLY A 169 2.79 4.39 -12.41
N PHE A 170 2.35 3.19 -12.76
CA PHE A 170 2.82 1.96 -12.10
C PHE A 170 4.33 1.73 -12.27
N LEU A 171 4.88 1.99 -13.46
CA LEU A 171 6.34 1.94 -13.66
C LEU A 171 7.05 2.95 -12.75
N LYS A 172 6.51 4.16 -12.61
CA LYS A 172 7.09 5.19 -11.75
C LYS A 172 7.08 4.79 -10.28
N MET A 173 6.00 4.17 -9.81
CA MET A 173 5.92 3.60 -8.47
C MET A 173 6.93 2.47 -8.28
N ALA A 174 7.07 1.57 -9.27
CA ALA A 174 8.00 0.46 -9.20
C ALA A 174 9.48 0.90 -9.13
N GLU A 175 9.86 1.99 -9.80
CA GLU A 175 11.20 2.60 -9.67
C GLU A 175 11.53 3.02 -8.23
N GLY A 176 10.51 3.31 -7.43
CA GLY A 176 10.64 3.72 -6.04
C GLY A 176 10.84 2.57 -5.05
N ILE A 177 10.73 1.32 -5.50
CA ILE A 177 10.86 0.14 -4.64
C ILE A 177 12.32 -0.25 -4.52
N ASP A 178 12.89 -0.12 -3.31
CA ASP A 178 14.23 -0.62 -3.02
C ASP A 178 14.23 -2.15 -2.93
N LEU A 179 14.79 -2.82 -3.94
CA LEU A 179 14.91 -4.27 -3.96
C LEU A 179 15.86 -4.81 -2.88
N GLY A 180 16.72 -3.96 -2.30
CA GLY A 180 17.55 -4.28 -1.15
C GLY A 180 16.72 -4.72 0.06
N PHE A 181 15.56 -4.11 0.28
CA PHE A 181 14.64 -4.47 1.36
C PHE A 181 14.25 -5.95 1.30
N PHE A 182 13.95 -6.48 0.11
CA PHE A 182 13.45 -7.85 -0.07
C PHE A 182 14.52 -8.94 -0.11
N THR A 183 15.81 -8.56 -0.14
CA THR A 183 16.92 -9.50 -0.35
C THR A 183 17.76 -9.75 0.91
N GLN A 184 17.47 -9.05 2.02
CA GLN A 184 18.22 -9.20 3.28
C GLN A 184 18.00 -10.54 3.98
N VAL A 185 16.92 -11.27 3.68
CA VAL A 185 16.60 -12.56 4.33
C VAL A 185 17.57 -13.70 3.98
N ALA A 186 18.34 -13.58 2.89
CA ALA A 186 19.28 -14.63 2.48
C ALA A 186 20.57 -14.70 3.33
N ALA A 187 20.87 -13.68 4.15
CA ALA A 187 22.12 -13.62 4.91
C ALA A 187 22.07 -14.36 6.26
N ASP A 188 20.88 -14.51 6.87
CA ASP A 188 20.73 -15.05 8.23
C ASP A 188 20.39 -16.55 8.28
N LEU A 189 20.36 -17.22 7.12
CA LEU A 189 20.09 -18.66 6.99
C LEU A 189 21.29 -19.48 6.47
N ALA A 190 22.51 -18.93 6.59
CA ALA A 190 23.76 -19.60 6.20
C ALA A 190 24.62 -20.00 7.41
#